data_AF-A0A8X6PVR6-F1
#
_entry.id   AF-A0A8X6PVR6-F1
#
_cell.length_a   1.000
_cell.length_b   1.000
_cell.length_c   1.000
_cell.angle_alpha   90.00
_cell.angle_beta   90.00
_cell.angle_gamma   90.00
#
_symmetry.space_group_name_H-M   'P 1'
#
loop_
_entity.id
_entity.type
_entity.pdbx_description
1 polymer ?
#
loop_
_entity_poly.entity_id
_entity_poly.type
_entity_poly.pdbx_seq_one_letter_code
_entity_poly.pdbx_strand_id
1 'polypeptide(L)'
;MFDESDELLLEMLVMKLKGGGWKSLDERINTPVIAIAAVNEYLKALPRCLWSGTKPENWRALSAILLDMDLNRNIEKKYSEDSRMEAFKIFESLKSDVRHFSAKLMMTLHEVITRCDDDLQAAAAQRLSELFATSFIRNSEKSIEQSPLTLQRCVAYLIEEAPCIFGSEDAPMRMLPMSANINYQKLEDNSQPHRTFLV
;
A
#
# COMPACT_ATOMS: atom_id res chain seq x y z
N MET A 1 6.92 5.29 -22.14
CA MET A 1 7.95 4.26 -22.39
C MET A 1 9.17 4.78 -21.67
N PHE A 2 9.68 4.07 -20.66
CA PHE A 2 10.90 4.48 -19.97
C PHE A 2 12.06 4.39 -20.96
N ASP A 3 12.99 5.32 -20.91
CA ASP A 3 14.25 5.17 -21.64
C ASP A 3 15.24 4.32 -20.82
N GLU A 4 16.34 3.92 -21.45
CA GLU A 4 17.36 3.07 -20.84
C GLU A 4 17.97 3.70 -19.56
N SER A 5 17.94 5.04 -19.44
CA SER A 5 18.43 5.75 -18.26
C SER A 5 17.43 5.71 -17.10
N ASP A 6 16.14 5.76 -17.39
CA ASP A 6 15.07 5.60 -16.40
C ASP A 6 15.02 4.18 -15.83
N GLU A 7 15.25 3.16 -16.68
CA GLU A 7 15.32 1.76 -16.25
C GLU A 7 16.50 1.51 -15.31
N LEU A 8 17.69 2.03 -15.64
CA LEU A 8 18.87 1.97 -14.78
C LEU A 8 18.66 2.70 -13.45
N LEU A 9 17.97 3.85 -13.47
CA LEU A 9 17.63 4.59 -12.25
C LEU A 9 16.67 3.79 -11.38
N LEU A 10 15.64 3.20 -11.97
CA LEU A 10 14.67 2.34 -11.27
C LEU A 10 15.39 1.14 -10.62
N GLU A 11 16.24 0.43 -11.35
CA GLU A 11 17.00 -0.70 -10.82
C GLU A 11 17.88 -0.30 -9.64
N MET A 12 18.63 0.80 -9.76
CA MET A 12 19.48 1.31 -8.69
C MET A 12 18.65 1.66 -7.44
N LEU A 13 17.49 2.30 -7.61
CA LEU A 13 16.60 2.66 -6.51
C LEU A 13 16.04 1.42 -5.81
N VAL A 14 15.60 0.41 -6.58
CA VAL A 14 15.12 -0.86 -6.04
C VAL A 14 16.24 -1.57 -5.28
N MET A 15 17.47 -1.59 -5.79
CA MET A 15 18.62 -2.17 -5.09
C MET A 15 18.91 -1.44 -3.77
N LYS A 16 18.88 -0.11 -3.76
CA LYS A 16 19.07 0.70 -2.54
C LYS A 16 17.98 0.40 -1.50
N LEU A 17 16.72 0.35 -1.92
CA LEU A 17 15.58 0.02 -1.05
C LEU A 17 15.73 -1.39 -0.45
N LYS A 18 16.09 -2.39 -1.26
CA LYS A 18 16.35 -3.77 -0.80
C LYS A 18 17.52 -3.86 0.17
N GLY A 19 18.56 -3.04 -0.03
CA GLY A 19 19.73 -2.97 0.85
C GLY A 19 19.53 -2.18 2.15
N GLY A 20 18.32 -1.67 2.43
CA GLY A 20 18.05 -0.83 3.60
C GLY A 20 18.64 0.59 3.51
N GLY A 21 19.06 1.02 2.31
CA GLY A 21 19.60 2.35 2.04
C GLY A 21 18.49 3.36 1.71
N TRP A 22 17.73 3.80 2.71
CA TRP A 22 16.66 4.80 2.55
C TRP A 22 17.10 6.23 2.90
N LYS A 23 18.21 6.38 3.63
CA LYS A 23 18.70 7.68 4.14
C LYS A 23 19.22 8.65 3.06
N SER A 24 19.36 8.21 1.80
CA SER A 24 19.79 9.07 0.69
C SER A 24 19.12 8.64 -0.62
N LEU A 25 17.79 8.76 -0.68
CA LEU A 25 17.14 9.03 -1.96
C LEU A 25 17.60 10.45 -2.34
N ASP A 26 18.74 10.47 -3.02
CA ASP A 26 19.43 11.65 -3.53
C ASP A 26 18.41 12.64 -4.12
N GLU A 27 18.63 13.95 -3.95
CA GLU A 27 17.84 15.05 -4.51
C GLU A 27 17.73 15.01 -6.06
N ARG A 28 18.31 13.98 -6.68
CA ARG A 28 18.39 13.71 -8.11
C ARG A 28 17.25 12.83 -8.65
N ILE A 29 16.33 12.35 -7.81
CA ILE A 29 15.11 11.70 -8.31
C ILE A 29 14.15 12.80 -8.75
N ASN A 30 14.40 13.33 -9.95
CA ASN A 30 13.57 14.37 -10.54
C ASN A 30 12.29 13.82 -11.21
N THR A 31 12.07 12.50 -11.14
CA THR A 31 10.94 11.85 -11.81
C THR A 31 10.07 11.14 -10.77
N PRO A 32 8.97 11.76 -10.31
CA PRO A 32 8.00 11.15 -9.39
C PRO A 32 7.48 9.78 -9.87
N VAL A 33 7.41 9.58 -11.19
CA VAL A 33 7.03 8.31 -11.83
C VAL A 33 8.00 7.18 -11.45
N ILE A 34 9.30 7.45 -11.45
CA ILE A 34 10.33 6.44 -11.13
C ILE A 34 10.31 6.12 -9.63
N ALA A 35 10.07 7.12 -8.78
CA ALA A 35 9.91 6.89 -7.34
C ALA A 35 8.71 5.98 -7.05
N ILE A 36 7.56 6.23 -7.68
CA ILE A 36 6.36 5.41 -7.55
C ILE A 36 6.60 3.98 -8.07
N ALA A 37 7.27 3.85 -9.22
CA ALA A 37 7.65 2.55 -9.77
C ALA A 37 8.60 1.78 -8.84
N ALA A 38 9.59 2.44 -8.24
CA ALA A 38 10.53 1.82 -7.32
C ALA A 38 9.84 1.32 -6.04
N VAL A 39 8.89 2.08 -5.50
CA VAL A 39 8.04 1.63 -4.37
C VAL A 39 7.24 0.40 -4.77
N ASN A 40 6.64 0.40 -5.95
CA ASN A 40 5.87 -0.74 -6.44
C ASN A 40 6.75 -2.00 -6.59
N GLU A 41 7.91 -1.88 -7.22
CA GLU A 41 8.86 -2.99 -7.40
C GLU A 41 9.44 -3.49 -6.08
N TYR A 42 9.68 -2.59 -5.11
CA TYR A 42 10.05 -2.99 -3.76
C TYR A 42 8.97 -3.86 -3.11
N LEU A 43 7.69 -3.45 -3.19
CA LEU A 43 6.58 -4.22 -2.65
C LEU A 43 6.42 -5.58 -3.36
N LYS A 44 6.62 -5.63 -4.67
CA LYS A 44 6.63 -6.91 -5.43
C LYS A 44 7.79 -7.81 -5.01
N ALA A 45 8.91 -7.26 -4.59
CA ALA A 45 10.06 -8.06 -4.17
C ALA A 45 9.94 -8.64 -2.76
N LEU A 46 8.91 -8.26 -2.00
CA LEU A 46 8.68 -8.84 -0.67
C LEU A 46 8.45 -10.37 -0.78
N PRO A 47 8.98 -11.17 0.18
CA PRO A 47 8.80 -12.62 0.20
C PRO A 47 7.33 -13.04 0.24
N ARG A 48 6.46 -12.18 0.79
CA ARG A 48 5.00 -12.30 0.77
C ARG A 48 4.41 -10.95 0.42
N CYS A 49 3.25 -10.94 -0.24
CA CYS A 49 2.58 -9.67 -0.53
C CYS A 49 2.24 -8.92 0.76
N LEU A 50 2.12 -7.59 0.68
CA LEU A 50 1.90 -6.74 1.86
C LEU A 50 0.66 -7.18 2.66
N TRP A 51 -0.38 -7.61 1.97
CA TRP A 51 -1.65 -8.04 2.54
C TRP A 51 -1.80 -9.56 2.57
N SER A 52 -0.69 -10.30 2.63
CA SER A 52 -0.71 -11.77 2.70
C SER A 52 -1.41 -12.32 3.96
N GLY A 53 -1.62 -11.51 5.00
CA GLY A 53 -2.33 -11.90 6.24
C GLY A 53 -3.85 -11.76 6.21
N THR A 54 -4.41 -11.01 5.26
CA THR A 54 -5.87 -10.78 5.15
C THR A 54 -6.71 -12.04 4.91
N LYS A 55 -7.99 -12.01 5.25
CA LYS A 55 -8.89 -13.14 4.98
C LYS A 55 -9.58 -13.02 3.60
N PRO A 56 -9.60 -14.07 2.75
CA PRO A 56 -10.27 -14.04 1.44
C PRO A 56 -11.75 -13.64 1.51
N GLU A 57 -12.45 -14.04 2.57
CA GLU A 57 -13.85 -13.71 2.81
C GLU A 57 -14.09 -12.20 2.96
N ASN A 58 -13.14 -11.46 3.53
CA ASN A 58 -13.27 -10.00 3.69
C ASN A 58 -13.17 -9.30 2.33
N TRP A 59 -12.33 -9.80 1.43
CA TRP A 59 -12.25 -9.33 0.04
C TRP A 59 -13.52 -9.66 -0.74
N ARG A 60 -14.09 -10.85 -0.51
CA ARG A 60 -15.39 -11.25 -1.11
C ARG A 60 -16.52 -10.34 -0.65
N ALA A 61 -16.62 -10.07 0.63
CA ALA A 61 -17.65 -9.19 1.19
C ALA A 61 -17.55 -7.77 0.62
N LEU A 62 -16.36 -7.15 0.65
CA LEU A 62 -16.16 -5.82 0.07
C LEU A 62 -16.50 -5.80 -1.43
N SER A 63 -16.03 -6.78 -2.20
CA SER A 63 -16.31 -6.83 -3.63
C SER A 63 -17.79 -6.94 -3.98
N ALA A 64 -18.56 -7.67 -3.17
CA ALA A 64 -19.99 -7.85 -3.39
C ALA A 64 -20.75 -6.53 -3.18
N ILE A 65 -20.36 -5.77 -2.14
CA ILE A 65 -20.93 -4.45 -1.86
C ILE A 65 -20.59 -3.47 -3.00
N LEU A 66 -19.33 -3.42 -3.44
CA LEU A 66 -18.92 -2.50 -4.52
C LEU A 66 -19.62 -2.83 -5.84
N LEU A 67 -19.78 -4.12 -6.16
CA LEU A 67 -20.51 -4.54 -7.34
C LEU A 67 -21.99 -4.11 -7.27
N ASP A 68 -22.61 -4.26 -6.10
CA ASP A 68 -24.00 -3.85 -5.88
C ASP A 68 -24.16 -2.32 -6.01
N MET A 69 -23.20 -1.54 -5.49
CA MET A 69 -23.15 -0.08 -5.66
C MET A 69 -23.02 0.34 -7.12
N ASP A 70 -22.13 -0.32 -7.88
CA ASP A 70 -21.91 -0.02 -9.31
C ASP A 70 -23.20 -0.31 -10.13
N LEU A 71 -23.98 -1.32 -9.74
CA LEU A 71 -25.26 -1.68 -10.34
C LEU A 71 -26.42 -0.77 -9.89
N ASN A 72 -26.40 -0.32 -8.63
CA ASN A 72 -27.48 0.43 -7.99
C ASN A 72 -27.06 1.86 -7.60
N ARG A 73 -26.93 2.73 -8.61
CA ARG A 73 -26.47 4.14 -8.50
C ARG A 73 -27.28 5.06 -7.56
N ASN A 74 -28.38 4.61 -6.96
CA ASN A 74 -29.27 5.43 -6.13
C ASN A 74 -29.15 5.18 -4.62
N ILE A 75 -28.18 4.37 -4.16
CA ILE A 75 -28.11 3.92 -2.75
C ILE A 75 -26.79 4.31 -2.05
N GLU A 76 -26.15 5.40 -2.49
CA GLU A 76 -24.79 5.77 -2.06
C GLU A 76 -24.62 5.95 -0.53
N LYS A 77 -25.64 6.47 0.18
CA LYS A 77 -25.48 6.81 1.61
C LYS A 77 -25.50 5.62 2.58
N LYS A 78 -26.24 4.54 2.29
CA LYS A 78 -26.35 3.37 3.20
C LYS A 78 -25.21 2.39 2.99
N TYR A 79 -24.77 2.20 1.75
CA TYR A 79 -23.67 1.30 1.43
C TYR A 79 -22.29 1.89 1.78
N SER A 80 -22.16 3.21 1.99
CA SER A 80 -20.87 3.82 2.34
C SER A 80 -20.34 3.37 3.71
N GLU A 81 -21.22 3.15 4.70
CA GLU A 81 -20.80 2.68 6.03
C GLU A 81 -20.47 1.19 6.02
N ASP A 82 -21.32 0.36 5.38
CA ASP A 82 -21.10 -1.09 5.25
C ASP A 82 -19.81 -1.39 4.47
N SER A 83 -19.56 -0.68 3.35
CA SER A 83 -18.33 -0.83 2.57
C SER A 83 -17.08 -0.42 3.35
N ARG A 84 -17.13 0.66 4.14
CA ARG A 84 -16.02 1.06 5.03
C ARG A 84 -15.76 0.01 6.11
N MET A 85 -16.80 -0.58 6.69
CA MET A 85 -16.66 -1.63 7.70
C MET A 85 -16.06 -2.92 7.11
N GLU A 86 -16.46 -3.33 5.91
CA GLU A 86 -15.84 -4.47 5.24
C GLU A 86 -14.39 -4.17 4.83
N ALA A 87 -14.11 -2.96 4.37
CA ALA A 87 -12.75 -2.50 4.11
C ALA A 87 -11.88 -2.55 5.37
N PHE A 88 -12.40 -2.13 6.54
CA PHE A 88 -11.69 -2.24 7.81
C PHE A 88 -11.31 -3.69 8.15
N LYS A 89 -12.24 -4.64 7.99
CA LYS A 89 -12.00 -6.06 8.32
C LYS A 89 -10.85 -6.66 7.51
N ILE A 90 -10.60 -6.17 6.30
CA ILE A 90 -9.43 -6.59 5.50
C ILE A 90 -8.14 -6.40 6.30
N PHE A 91 -7.97 -5.25 6.94
CA PHE A 91 -6.74 -4.90 7.67
C PHE A 91 -6.69 -5.40 9.11
N GLU A 92 -7.83 -5.78 9.70
CA GLU A 92 -7.92 -6.28 11.08
C GLU A 92 -7.07 -7.54 11.32
N SER A 93 -6.89 -8.36 10.30
CA SER A 93 -6.10 -9.60 10.37
C SER A 93 -4.60 -9.39 10.10
N LEU A 94 -4.18 -8.16 9.76
CA LEU A 94 -2.77 -7.84 9.57
C LEU A 94 -2.07 -7.61 10.89
N LYS A 95 -0.78 -7.95 10.93
CA LYS A 95 0.13 -7.56 12.02
C LYS A 95 0.16 -6.02 12.17
N SER A 96 0.39 -5.55 13.38
CA SER A 96 0.29 -4.11 13.71
C SER A 96 1.22 -3.23 12.87
N ASP A 97 2.45 -3.68 12.63
CA ASP A 97 3.45 -3.01 11.78
C ASP A 97 2.98 -2.91 10.32
N VAL A 98 2.52 -4.04 9.76
CA VAL A 98 2.02 -4.13 8.38
C VAL A 98 0.76 -3.29 8.20
N ARG A 99 -0.14 -3.31 9.19
CA ARG A 99 -1.35 -2.49 9.22
C ARG A 99 -1.02 -1.00 9.25
N HIS A 100 -0.10 -0.58 10.11
CA HIS A 100 0.32 0.82 10.20
C HIS A 100 0.97 1.31 8.91
N PHE A 101 1.87 0.52 8.33
CA PHE A 101 2.47 0.82 7.04
C PHE A 101 1.41 0.91 5.93
N SER A 102 0.46 -0.03 5.90
CA SER A 102 -0.64 -0.03 4.92
C SER A 102 -1.51 1.21 5.03
N ALA A 103 -1.89 1.61 6.25
CA ALA A 103 -2.66 2.82 6.50
C ALA A 103 -1.92 4.06 5.98
N LYS A 104 -0.63 4.19 6.33
CA LYS A 104 0.19 5.32 5.86
C LYS A 104 0.29 5.35 4.34
N LEU A 105 0.51 4.19 3.71
CA LEU A 105 0.57 4.09 2.26
C LEU A 105 -0.75 4.48 1.59
N MET A 106 -1.89 3.99 2.10
CA MET A 106 -3.21 4.34 1.55
C MET A 106 -3.52 5.83 1.70
N MET A 107 -3.22 6.42 2.86
CA MET A 107 -3.35 7.86 3.09
C MET A 107 -2.47 8.67 2.13
N THR A 108 -1.21 8.27 1.92
CA THR A 108 -0.32 8.94 0.97
C THR A 108 -0.82 8.82 -0.48
N LEU A 109 -1.34 7.65 -0.90
CA LEU A 109 -1.94 7.51 -2.22
C LEU A 109 -3.22 8.34 -2.37
N HIS A 110 -4.00 8.48 -1.30
CA HIS A 110 -5.17 9.36 -1.26
C HIS A 110 -4.76 10.84 -1.43
N GLU A 111 -3.73 11.29 -0.71
CA GLU A 111 -3.16 12.64 -0.87
C GLU A 111 -2.65 12.89 -2.30
N VAL A 112 -2.21 11.85 -3.01
CA VAL A 112 -1.82 11.97 -4.43
C VAL A 112 -3.04 12.19 -5.32
N ILE A 113 -4.13 11.42 -5.16
CA ILE A 113 -5.32 11.58 -6.01
C ILE A 113 -6.04 12.90 -5.77
N THR A 114 -6.05 13.41 -4.52
CA THR A 114 -6.68 14.71 -4.19
C THR A 114 -5.96 15.92 -4.78
N ARG A 115 -4.76 15.73 -5.34
CA ARG A 115 -4.06 16.76 -6.12
C ARG A 115 -4.45 16.77 -7.59
N CYS A 116 -5.20 15.79 -8.06
CA CYS A 116 -5.82 15.80 -9.37
C CYS A 116 -7.11 16.62 -9.33
N ASP A 117 -7.52 17.14 -10.49
CA ASP A 117 -8.83 17.76 -10.65
C ASP A 117 -9.95 16.79 -10.22
N ASP A 118 -11.03 17.31 -9.63
CA ASP A 118 -12.10 16.51 -8.99
C ASP A 118 -12.68 15.44 -9.93
N ASP A 119 -12.82 15.74 -11.22
CA ASP A 119 -13.32 14.84 -12.26
C ASP A 119 -12.31 13.73 -12.64
N LEU A 120 -11.04 13.89 -12.26
CA LEU A 120 -9.95 12.95 -12.54
C LEU A 120 -9.55 12.11 -11.34
N GLN A 121 -10.03 12.40 -10.13
CA GLN A 121 -9.60 11.69 -8.90
C GLN A 121 -9.92 10.19 -8.95
N ALA A 122 -11.13 9.82 -9.39
CA ALA A 122 -11.52 8.42 -9.55
C ALA A 122 -10.66 7.70 -10.62
N ALA A 123 -10.34 8.40 -11.72
CA ALA A 123 -9.45 7.86 -12.73
C ALA A 123 -8.02 7.68 -12.20
N ALA A 124 -7.52 8.62 -11.40
CA ALA A 124 -6.21 8.53 -10.76
C ALA A 124 -6.15 7.37 -9.75
N ALA A 125 -7.20 7.19 -8.93
CA ALA A 125 -7.33 6.06 -8.01
C ALA A 125 -7.31 4.72 -8.75
N GLN A 126 -8.03 4.64 -9.87
CA GLN A 126 -8.03 3.45 -10.74
C GLN A 126 -6.64 3.17 -11.35
N ARG A 127 -5.90 4.19 -11.78
CA ARG A 127 -4.52 4.00 -12.29
C ARG A 127 -3.55 3.54 -11.21
N LEU A 128 -3.68 4.09 -9.99
CA LEU A 128 -2.87 3.65 -8.86
C LEU A 128 -3.22 2.21 -8.44
N SER A 129 -4.50 1.83 -8.50
CA SER A 129 -4.91 0.46 -8.19
C SER A 129 -4.39 -0.54 -9.23
N GLU A 130 -4.42 -0.20 -10.52
CA GLU A 130 -3.82 -1.00 -11.60
C GLU A 130 -2.33 -1.25 -11.34
N LEU A 131 -1.62 -0.23 -10.86
CA LEU A 131 -0.18 -0.31 -10.59
C LEU A 131 0.15 -1.17 -9.37
N PHE A 132 -0.60 -1.00 -8.27
CA PHE A 132 -0.22 -1.55 -6.96
C PHE A 132 -0.99 -2.79 -6.52
N ALA A 133 -2.17 -3.10 -7.08
CA ALA A 133 -3.04 -4.15 -6.54
C ALA A 133 -2.35 -5.52 -6.43
N THR A 134 -1.58 -5.90 -7.45
CA THR A 134 -0.84 -7.19 -7.48
C THR A 134 0.36 -7.22 -6.54
N SER A 135 0.87 -6.05 -6.15
CA SER A 135 1.95 -5.89 -5.17
C SER A 135 1.42 -5.96 -3.75
N PHE A 136 0.20 -5.47 -3.53
CA PHE A 136 -0.46 -5.55 -2.23
C PHE A 136 -1.00 -6.94 -1.94
N ILE A 137 -1.65 -7.58 -2.91
CA ILE A 137 -2.23 -8.90 -2.76
C ILE A 137 -2.04 -9.76 -4.02
N ARG A 138 -1.48 -10.97 -3.85
CA ARG A 138 -1.28 -11.92 -4.95
C ARG A 138 -2.36 -13.00 -4.90
N ASN A 139 -3.05 -13.22 -6.01
CA ASN A 139 -4.09 -14.28 -6.14
C ASN A 139 -3.58 -15.67 -5.74
N SER A 140 -2.33 -15.97 -6.07
CA SER A 140 -1.66 -17.24 -5.76
C SER A 140 -1.48 -17.49 -4.26
N GLU A 141 -1.40 -16.45 -3.43
CA GLU A 141 -1.14 -16.59 -1.99
C GLU A 141 -2.41 -16.82 -1.16
N LYS A 142 -3.60 -16.66 -1.76
CA LYS A 142 -4.83 -16.50 -1.00
C LYS A 142 -5.98 -17.42 -1.41
N SER A 143 -5.87 -18.13 -2.53
CA SER A 143 -7.04 -18.79 -3.14
C SER A 143 -8.24 -17.83 -3.21
N ILE A 144 -7.95 -16.54 -3.47
CA ILE A 144 -8.98 -15.55 -3.76
C ILE A 144 -9.41 -15.85 -5.19
N GLU A 145 -10.54 -16.55 -5.33
CA GLU A 145 -11.23 -16.75 -6.61
C GLU A 145 -11.90 -15.44 -7.08
N GLN A 146 -11.18 -14.32 -7.01
CA GLN A 146 -11.65 -13.04 -7.55
C GLN A 146 -10.84 -12.66 -8.77
N SER A 147 -11.52 -12.08 -9.75
CA SER A 147 -10.86 -11.56 -10.93
C SER A 147 -9.85 -10.46 -10.54
N PRO A 148 -8.72 -10.32 -11.27
CA PRO A 148 -7.78 -9.21 -11.04
C PRO A 148 -8.45 -7.83 -11.08
N LEU A 149 -9.47 -7.66 -11.93
CA LEU A 149 -10.26 -6.43 -12.04
C LEU A 149 -11.04 -6.14 -10.75
N THR A 150 -11.62 -7.17 -10.13
CA THR A 150 -12.33 -7.05 -8.86
C THR A 150 -11.39 -6.58 -7.75
N LEU A 151 -10.17 -7.13 -7.70
CA LEU A 151 -9.18 -6.69 -6.71
C LEU A 151 -8.71 -5.26 -6.96
N GLN A 152 -8.46 -4.88 -8.21
CA GLN A 152 -8.14 -3.50 -8.56
C GLN A 152 -9.24 -2.53 -8.13
N ARG A 153 -10.52 -2.90 -8.31
CA ARG A 153 -11.65 -2.07 -7.86
C ARG A 153 -11.68 -1.92 -6.34
N CYS A 154 -11.48 -3.01 -5.59
CA CYS A 154 -11.36 -2.94 -4.13
C CYS A 154 -10.18 -2.04 -3.72
N VAL A 155 -9.02 -2.15 -4.37
CA VAL A 155 -7.86 -1.31 -4.06
C VAL A 155 -8.11 0.16 -4.39
N ALA A 156 -8.77 0.47 -5.51
CA ALA A 156 -9.16 1.85 -5.84
C ALA A 156 -10.05 2.45 -4.75
N TYR A 157 -11.08 1.70 -4.33
CA TYR A 157 -11.96 2.11 -3.23
C TYR A 157 -11.19 2.34 -1.92
N LEU A 158 -10.24 1.47 -1.58
CA LEU A 158 -9.41 1.61 -0.39
C LEU A 158 -8.52 2.88 -0.41
N ILE A 159 -8.11 3.33 -1.59
CA ILE A 159 -7.36 4.58 -1.78
C ILE A 159 -8.32 5.78 -1.67
N GLU A 160 -9.48 5.72 -2.33
CA GLU A 160 -10.49 6.78 -2.31
C GLU A 160 -10.99 7.05 -0.89
N GLU A 161 -11.31 5.99 -0.13
CA GLU A 161 -11.89 6.08 1.21
C GLU A 161 -10.85 6.02 2.33
N ALA A 162 -9.56 6.14 2.02
CA ALA A 162 -8.49 6.03 3.01
C ALA A 162 -8.70 6.95 4.23
N PRO A 163 -9.09 8.23 4.10
CA PRO A 163 -9.34 9.08 5.27
C PRO A 163 -10.46 8.57 6.16
N CYS A 164 -11.50 7.96 5.58
CA CYS A 164 -12.62 7.43 6.33
C CYS A 164 -12.28 6.08 6.99
N ILE A 165 -11.40 5.28 6.38
CA ILE A 165 -10.98 3.98 6.91
C ILE A 165 -9.88 4.14 7.97
N PHE A 166 -8.98 5.11 7.81
CA PHE A 166 -7.74 5.25 8.60
C PHE A 166 -7.57 6.59 9.33
N GLY A 167 -8.38 7.61 9.04
CA GLY A 167 -8.07 9.01 9.36
C GLY A 167 -8.85 9.69 10.50
N SER A 168 -9.94 9.12 11.03
CA SER A 168 -10.72 9.79 12.10
C SER A 168 -10.35 9.33 13.52
N GLU A 169 -10.59 10.19 14.51
CA GLU A 169 -10.47 9.83 15.94
C GLU A 169 -11.42 8.69 16.35
N ASP A 170 -12.53 8.55 15.61
CA ASP A 170 -13.54 7.49 15.75
C ASP A 170 -13.33 6.33 14.76
N ALA A 171 -12.25 6.34 13.96
CA ALA A 171 -12.00 5.29 12.99
C ALA A 171 -11.73 3.98 13.74
N PRO A 172 -12.36 2.87 13.33
CA PRO A 172 -12.18 1.59 14.01
C PRO A 172 -10.72 1.13 14.00
N MET A 173 -9.91 1.62 13.04
CA MET A 173 -8.44 1.59 13.13
C MET A 173 -7.89 2.92 13.62
N ARG A 174 -7.78 3.06 14.95
CA ARG A 174 -6.91 4.08 15.51
C ARG A 174 -5.48 3.83 15.03
N MET A 175 -4.88 4.81 14.34
CA MET A 175 -3.43 4.89 14.27
C MET A 175 -2.91 5.10 15.70
N LEU A 176 -2.11 4.16 16.21
CA LEU A 176 -1.39 4.37 17.47
C LEU A 176 -0.69 5.74 17.40
N PRO A 177 -0.75 6.57 18.47
CA PRO A 177 -0.04 7.85 18.49
C PRO A 177 1.43 7.60 18.13
N MET A 178 2.00 8.52 17.34
CA MET A 178 3.44 8.55 17.00
C MET A 178 4.30 8.81 18.25
N SER A 179 4.28 7.88 19.20
CA SER A 179 5.11 7.88 20.39
C SER A 179 5.69 6.49 20.66
N ALA A 180 5.89 5.70 19.61
CA ALA A 180 7.03 4.80 19.57
C ALA A 180 8.10 5.49 18.75
N ASN A 181 8.98 6.24 19.42
CA ASN A 181 10.35 6.41 18.98
C ASN A 181 10.89 4.99 18.73
N ILE A 182 10.72 4.48 17.51
CA ILE A 182 11.54 3.39 17.02
C ILE A 182 12.92 4.03 16.95
N ASN A 183 13.70 3.75 17.99
CA ASN A 183 15.02 4.30 18.19
C ASN A 183 15.94 3.63 17.16
N TYR A 184 15.89 4.11 15.91
CA TYR A 184 16.75 3.66 14.81
C TYR A 184 18.24 3.96 15.09
N GLN A 185 18.57 4.64 16.20
CA GLN A 185 19.93 4.87 16.67
C GLN A 185 20.59 3.65 17.34
N LYS A 186 19.88 2.54 17.63
CA LYS A 186 20.50 1.35 18.25
C LYS A 186 21.08 0.31 17.28
N LEU A 187 21.16 0.63 15.98
CA LEU A 187 21.86 -0.20 14.98
C LEU A 187 23.24 0.36 14.58
N GLU A 188 23.69 1.48 15.18
CA GLU A 188 24.96 2.13 14.83
C GLU A 188 26.15 1.74 15.73
N ASP A 189 26.02 0.75 16.62
CA ASP A 189 27.06 0.46 17.63
C ASP A 189 27.57 -1.00 17.67
N ASN A 190 27.61 -1.67 16.51
CA ASN A 190 28.28 -2.98 16.37
C ASN A 190 29.29 -3.03 15.22
N SER A 191 29.92 -1.90 14.90
CA SER A 191 31.19 -1.86 14.17
C SER A 191 32.36 -2.18 15.12
N GLN A 192 32.41 -3.41 15.63
CA GLN A 192 33.66 -3.97 16.16
C GLN A 192 34.24 -4.98 15.15
N PRO A 193 35.55 -4.91 14.84
CA PRO A 193 36.18 -5.89 13.98
C PRO A 193 36.32 -7.19 14.78
N HIS A 194 35.58 -8.23 14.40
CA HIS A 194 35.83 -9.56 14.93
C HIS A 194 37.22 -10.02 14.50
N ARG A 195 38.09 -10.12 15.51
CA ARG A 195 39.41 -10.75 15.48
C ARG A 195 39.34 -12.12 14.81
N THR A 196 40.29 -12.31 13.91
CA THR A 196 40.75 -13.59 13.38
C THR A 196 40.99 -14.60 14.51
N PHE A 197 40.35 -15.76 14.43
CA PHE A 197 40.84 -16.98 15.06
C PHE A 197 41.00 -18.01 13.92
N LEU A 198 42.25 -18.28 13.56
CA LEU A 198 42.63 -19.52 12.88
C LEU A 198 43.11 -20.49 13.96
N VAL A 199 42.60 -21.71 13.87
CA VAL A 199 43.02 -22.92 14.60
C VAL A 199 44.42 -23.31 14.17
#